data_AF-A0A1G9M618-F1
#
_entry.id   AF-A0A1G9M618-F1
#
_cell.length_a   1.000
_cell.length_b   1.000
_cell.length_c   1.000
_cell.angle_alpha   90.00
_cell.angle_beta   90.00
_cell.angle_gamma   90.00
#
_symmetry.space_group_name_H-M   'P 1'
#
loop_
_entity.id
_entity.type
_entity.pdbx_description
1 polymer ?
#
loop_
_entity_poly.entity_id
_entity_poly.type
_entity_poly.pdbx_seq_one_letter_code
_entity_poly.pdbx_strand_id
1 'polypeptide(L)'
;MTKCNKTSIFIVLIIMVGLLIITKDIYNVYSSNDIGQITEENLGLLNNKITSREKNEIKMLLTLKTYLSELGLNQNQIDPNLLEFNLSKIINDKLNDYTITYLLNGYEFEYIDDEYNLQNKTLEKLKSVVSKSDYNYLKEQIELYEYGDYESYESLENIEWVLEDYSLKHTDILISYLTEGSNLELEAFFKINKNLELKYENIKNITPDKLSNSNITEYKSIWNNIKYILPDSGLKSFDEIYFSTDGKDNELAYVMPNNEDGSRWILNIDPKDVLNEENKNYFYETIIHEYFHYMSLNSNQVTYTYDYDTSNYCEEGISSKKNSYINEFYKSFWTDIIDDRNSNNDNLYFYERHKNSFVDEYASTDPSEDIAETFSYFVLEDKPTGKSVKDEKIRFFYKYKELVKLRDELRNKINSL
;
A
#
# COMPACT_ATOMS: atom_id res chain seq x y z
N MET A 1 -17.25 3.46 43.12
CA MET A 1 -16.22 4.43 43.55
C MET A 1 -15.33 4.71 42.36
N THR A 2 -15.47 5.93 41.86
CA THR A 2 -14.81 6.52 40.69
C THR A 2 -13.28 6.56 40.84
N LYS A 3 -12.57 5.69 40.11
CA LYS A 3 -11.20 5.99 39.67
C LYS A 3 -11.31 6.86 38.42
N CYS A 4 -11.54 8.15 38.64
CA CYS A 4 -11.39 9.16 37.60
C CYS A 4 -9.91 9.16 37.19
N ASN A 5 -9.64 8.95 35.90
CA ASN A 5 -8.32 8.75 35.34
C ASN A 5 -7.51 10.05 35.46
N LYS A 6 -6.64 10.15 36.48
CA LYS A 6 -5.88 11.37 36.79
C LYS A 6 -4.99 11.84 35.63
N THR A 7 -4.62 10.93 34.73
CA THR A 7 -3.82 11.20 33.53
C THR A 7 -4.62 11.97 32.47
N SER A 8 -5.89 11.61 32.26
CA SER A 8 -6.79 12.32 31.33
C SER A 8 -7.12 13.75 31.79
N ILE A 9 -7.22 13.97 33.10
CA ILE A 9 -7.45 15.30 33.68
C ILE A 9 -6.19 16.18 33.54
N PHE A 10 -5.00 15.59 33.62
CA PHE A 10 -3.73 16.33 33.50
C PHE A 10 -3.47 16.78 32.04
N ILE A 11 -3.81 15.94 31.05
CA ILE A 11 -3.71 16.28 29.62
C ILE A 11 -4.74 17.35 29.23
N VAL A 12 -5.99 17.23 29.71
CA VAL A 12 -7.02 18.27 29.50
C VAL A 12 -6.62 19.60 30.14
N LEU A 13 -5.94 19.58 31.30
CA LEU A 13 -5.42 20.80 31.93
C LEU A 13 -4.25 21.42 31.14
N ILE A 14 -3.35 20.61 30.55
CA ILE A 14 -2.25 21.12 29.72
C ILE A 14 -2.81 21.72 28.41
N ILE A 15 -3.80 21.08 27.80
CA ILE A 15 -4.51 21.63 26.63
C ILE A 15 -5.23 22.94 27.01
N MET A 16 -5.90 23.01 28.16
CA MET A 16 -6.56 24.23 28.65
C MET A 16 -5.60 25.37 29.02
N VAL A 17 -4.42 25.06 29.58
CA VAL A 17 -3.41 26.06 29.96
C VAL A 17 -2.61 26.56 28.74
N GLY A 18 -2.41 25.71 27.72
CA GLY A 18 -1.87 26.12 26.41
C GLY A 18 -2.84 27.00 25.60
N LEU A 19 -4.15 26.72 25.69
CA LEU A 19 -5.22 27.48 25.02
C LEU A 19 -5.36 28.94 25.50
N LEU A 20 -4.86 29.28 26.68
CA LEU A 20 -4.94 30.66 27.21
C LEU A 20 -3.88 31.62 26.63
N ILE A 21 -2.85 31.11 25.95
CA ILE A 21 -1.76 31.94 25.40
C ILE A 21 -1.89 32.15 23.88
N ILE A 22 -2.80 31.43 23.19
CA ILE A 22 -2.82 31.36 21.71
C ILE A 22 -4.25 31.57 21.17
N THR A 23 -4.95 32.61 21.60
CA THR A 23 -6.40 32.75 21.31
C THR A 23 -6.72 33.40 19.96
N LYS A 24 -5.77 34.09 19.33
CA LYS A 24 -6.02 34.80 18.06
C LYS A 24 -5.64 33.97 16.83
N ASP A 25 -4.51 33.28 16.88
CA ASP A 25 -4.04 32.50 15.73
C ASP A 25 -4.82 31.20 15.57
N ILE A 26 -5.17 30.52 16.68
CA ILE A 26 -6.10 29.38 16.66
C ILE A 26 -7.47 29.79 16.11
N TYR A 27 -7.98 30.98 16.46
CA TYR A 27 -9.26 31.47 15.93
C TYR A 27 -9.22 31.69 14.41
N ASN A 28 -8.10 32.15 13.87
CA ASN A 28 -7.92 32.32 12.42
C ASN A 28 -7.89 30.96 11.69
N VAL A 29 -7.15 29.97 12.21
CA VAL A 29 -7.17 28.60 11.66
C VAL A 29 -8.57 27.99 11.76
N TYR A 30 -9.22 28.13 12.92
CA TYR A 30 -10.57 27.61 13.18
C TYR A 30 -11.66 28.17 12.25
N SER A 31 -11.47 29.42 11.80
CA SER A 31 -12.40 30.14 10.92
C SER A 31 -12.06 30.05 9.43
N SER A 32 -10.98 29.35 9.07
CA SER A 32 -10.63 29.08 7.67
C SER A 32 -11.70 28.21 6.98
N ASN A 33 -11.89 28.41 5.67
CA ASN A 33 -12.72 27.49 4.88
C ASN A 33 -12.08 26.10 4.80
N ASP A 34 -10.74 26.05 4.84
CA ASP A 34 -9.95 24.83 4.71
C ASP A 34 -10.21 23.87 5.87
N ILE A 35 -10.29 24.37 7.12
CA ILE A 35 -10.58 23.48 8.27
C ILE A 35 -12.00 22.90 8.25
N GLY A 36 -12.95 23.64 7.64
CA GLY A 36 -14.31 23.15 7.43
C GLY A 36 -14.31 21.94 6.50
N GLN A 37 -13.62 22.07 5.36
CA GLN A 37 -13.44 21.00 4.39
C GLN A 37 -12.69 19.80 4.99
N ILE A 38 -11.53 20.02 5.63
CA ILE A 38 -10.75 18.96 6.29
C ILE A 38 -11.62 18.17 7.27
N THR A 39 -12.46 18.88 8.07
CA THR A 39 -13.39 18.21 8.99
C THR A 39 -14.41 17.34 8.25
N GLU A 40 -15.00 17.84 7.16
CA GLU A 40 -16.00 17.09 6.40
C GLU A 40 -15.40 15.88 5.69
N GLU A 41 -14.20 16.03 5.13
CA GLU A 41 -13.47 14.94 4.50
C GLU A 41 -13.13 13.85 5.52
N ASN A 42 -12.51 14.17 6.66
CA ASN A 42 -12.20 13.20 7.73
C ASN A 42 -13.44 12.50 8.30
N LEU A 43 -14.58 13.18 8.34
CA LEU A 43 -15.83 12.57 8.80
C LEU A 43 -16.42 11.59 7.76
N GLY A 44 -16.19 11.82 6.46
CA GLY A 44 -16.77 11.02 5.39
C GLY A 44 -18.29 10.84 5.57
N LEU A 45 -18.75 9.59 5.60
CA LEU A 45 -20.16 9.24 5.81
C LEU A 45 -20.72 9.67 7.17
N LEU A 46 -19.88 9.87 8.19
CA LEU A 46 -20.31 10.36 9.51
C LEU A 46 -20.86 11.78 9.46
N ASN A 47 -20.44 12.59 8.47
CA ASN A 47 -20.79 14.00 8.38
C ASN A 47 -22.31 14.26 8.41
N ASN A 48 -23.11 13.29 7.94
CA ASN A 48 -24.57 13.35 7.90
C ASN A 48 -25.28 12.54 9.01
N LYS A 49 -24.54 11.94 9.94
CA LYS A 49 -25.06 11.00 10.94
C LYS A 49 -24.80 11.43 12.39
N ILE A 50 -23.70 12.12 12.64
CA ILE A 50 -23.35 12.60 13.98
C ILE A 50 -24.05 13.91 14.32
N THR A 51 -24.09 14.25 15.60
CA THR A 51 -24.66 15.51 16.07
C THR A 51 -23.74 16.70 15.77
N SER A 52 -24.30 17.91 15.75
CA SER A 52 -23.51 19.13 15.60
C SER A 52 -22.48 19.31 16.72
N ARG A 53 -22.72 18.76 17.91
CA ARG A 53 -21.77 18.80 19.02
C ARG A 53 -20.55 17.93 18.72
N GLU A 54 -20.75 16.72 18.24
CA GLU A 54 -19.69 15.77 17.88
C GLU A 54 -18.90 16.27 16.67
N LYS A 55 -19.59 16.80 15.65
CA LYS A 55 -18.92 17.45 14.51
C LYS A 55 -18.02 18.61 14.96
N ASN A 56 -18.49 19.44 15.89
CA ASN A 56 -17.68 20.54 16.44
C ASN A 56 -16.50 20.05 17.29
N GLU A 57 -16.62 18.90 17.95
CA GLU A 57 -15.52 18.30 18.70
C GLU A 57 -14.40 17.85 17.76
N ILE A 58 -14.72 17.11 16.70
CA ILE A 58 -13.74 16.72 15.66
C ILE A 58 -13.11 17.96 15.01
N LYS A 59 -13.92 18.95 14.64
CA LYS A 59 -13.42 20.21 14.07
C LYS A 59 -12.40 20.89 15.00
N MET A 60 -12.67 20.93 16.30
CA MET A 60 -11.78 21.56 17.28
C MET A 60 -10.45 20.81 17.40
N LEU A 61 -10.49 19.47 17.42
CA LEU A 61 -9.29 18.65 17.49
C LEU A 61 -8.43 18.79 16.22
N LEU A 62 -9.06 18.71 15.05
CA LEU A 62 -8.38 18.93 13.76
C LEU A 62 -7.78 20.34 13.68
N THR A 63 -8.50 21.37 14.13
CA THR A 63 -7.95 22.74 14.16
C THR A 63 -6.67 22.81 14.99
N LEU A 64 -6.69 22.19 16.18
CA LEU A 64 -5.54 22.20 17.08
C LEU A 64 -4.37 21.43 16.46
N LYS A 65 -4.65 20.33 15.75
CA LYS A 65 -3.66 19.54 15.03
C LYS A 65 -3.03 20.35 13.91
N THR A 66 -3.83 20.91 13.00
CA THR A 66 -3.36 21.76 11.90
C THR A 66 -2.48 22.89 12.42
N TYR A 67 -2.88 23.55 13.51
CA TYR A 67 -2.06 24.59 14.13
C TYR A 67 -0.71 24.06 14.64
N LEU A 68 -0.66 22.88 15.26
CA LEU A 68 0.60 22.28 15.71
C LEU A 68 1.51 21.89 14.54
N SER A 69 0.95 21.32 13.47
CA SER A 69 1.69 20.98 12.25
C SER A 69 2.29 22.24 11.60
N GLU A 70 1.51 23.33 11.49
CA GLU A 70 2.00 24.63 10.99
C GLU A 70 3.13 25.21 11.86
N LEU A 71 3.03 25.08 13.18
CA LEU A 71 4.11 25.51 14.08
C LEU A 71 5.39 24.67 13.89
N GLY A 72 5.25 23.35 13.71
CA GLY A 72 6.36 22.44 13.45
C GLY A 72 7.08 22.78 12.15
N LEU A 73 6.32 22.96 11.06
CA LEU A 73 6.86 23.37 9.76
C LEU A 73 7.62 24.70 9.83
N ASN A 74 7.08 25.69 10.55
CA ASN A 74 7.77 26.97 10.79
C ASN A 74 9.08 26.83 11.58
N GLN A 75 9.28 25.71 12.28
CA GLN A 75 10.48 25.39 13.03
C GLN A 75 11.39 24.38 12.30
N ASN A 76 11.11 24.08 11.03
CA ASN A 76 11.76 23.03 10.24
C ASN A 76 11.69 21.63 10.91
N GLN A 77 10.64 21.37 11.68
CA GLN A 77 10.34 20.05 12.21
C GLN A 77 9.41 19.32 11.24
N ILE A 78 9.87 18.21 10.67
CA ILE A 78 9.10 17.39 9.71
C ILE A 78 8.26 16.36 10.45
N ASP A 79 8.84 15.72 11.47
CA ASP A 79 8.15 14.69 12.24
C ASP A 79 7.20 15.28 13.28
N PRO A 80 6.02 14.69 13.49
CA PRO A 80 5.08 15.15 14.50
C PRO A 80 5.73 15.09 15.88
N ASN A 81 5.59 16.17 16.66
CA ASN A 81 6.00 16.14 18.06
C ASN A 81 5.06 15.24 18.90
N LEU A 82 5.45 14.91 20.13
CA LEU A 82 4.66 14.05 21.02
C LEU A 82 3.22 14.55 21.23
N LEU A 83 2.99 15.87 21.23
CA LEU A 83 1.64 16.41 21.39
C LEU A 83 0.78 16.19 20.14
N GLU A 84 1.36 16.43 18.96
CA GLU A 84 0.71 16.18 17.67
C GLU A 84 0.41 14.70 17.46
N PHE A 85 1.36 13.82 17.75
CA PHE A 85 1.16 12.36 17.71
C PHE A 85 -0.01 11.91 18.60
N ASN A 86 -0.03 12.35 19.86
CA ASN A 86 -1.13 12.01 20.77
C ASN A 86 -2.47 12.60 20.32
N LEU A 87 -2.46 13.78 19.69
CA LEU A 87 -3.66 14.40 19.17
C LEU A 87 -4.22 13.63 17.96
N SER A 88 -3.37 13.17 17.04
CA SER A 88 -3.76 12.29 15.93
C SER A 88 -4.42 11.02 16.45
N LYS A 89 -3.85 10.38 17.49
CA LYS A 89 -4.46 9.21 18.15
C LYS A 89 -5.84 9.51 18.73
N ILE A 90 -6.00 10.63 19.45
CA ILE A 90 -7.30 11.04 20.01
C ILE A 90 -8.34 11.28 18.92
N ILE A 91 -7.94 11.88 17.79
CA ILE A 91 -8.83 12.10 16.65
C ILE A 91 -9.26 10.77 16.05
N ASN A 92 -8.30 9.88 15.77
CA ASN A 92 -8.57 8.55 15.19
C ASN A 92 -9.49 7.72 16.11
N ASP A 93 -9.20 7.63 17.41
CA ASP A 93 -10.02 6.93 18.40
C ASP A 93 -11.49 7.44 18.35
N LYS A 94 -11.68 8.76 18.30
CA LYS A 94 -13.03 9.35 18.23
C LYS A 94 -13.73 9.08 16.91
N LEU A 95 -13.02 9.16 15.78
CA LEU A 95 -13.58 8.84 14.48
C LEU A 95 -14.00 7.36 14.45
N ASN A 96 -13.21 6.46 15.01
CA ASN A 96 -13.53 5.04 15.13
C ASN A 96 -14.75 4.81 16.04
N ASP A 97 -14.80 5.43 17.23
CA ASP A 97 -15.96 5.38 18.13
C ASP A 97 -17.26 5.80 17.42
N TYR A 98 -17.21 6.89 16.66
CA TYR A 98 -18.36 7.35 15.87
C TYR A 98 -18.68 6.41 14.71
N THR A 99 -17.69 5.80 14.08
CA THR A 99 -17.88 4.80 13.03
C THR A 99 -18.63 3.59 13.55
N ILE A 100 -18.12 3.01 14.64
CA ILE A 100 -18.73 1.89 15.36
C ILE A 100 -20.18 2.24 15.71
N THR A 101 -20.39 3.40 16.32
CA THR A 101 -21.72 3.82 16.80
C THR A 101 -22.72 4.07 15.65
N TYR A 102 -22.35 4.85 14.63
CA TYR A 102 -23.29 5.42 13.66
C TYR A 102 -23.31 4.74 12.29
N LEU A 103 -22.23 4.03 11.93
CA LEU A 103 -22.13 3.30 10.67
C LEU A 103 -22.30 1.80 10.89
N LEU A 104 -21.75 1.27 11.99
CA LEU A 104 -21.72 -0.17 12.25
C LEU A 104 -22.72 -0.64 13.33
N ASN A 105 -23.55 0.26 13.86
CA ASN A 105 -24.57 -0.04 14.88
C ASN A 105 -24.01 -0.73 16.14
N GLY A 106 -22.81 -0.33 16.57
CA GLY A 106 -22.11 -0.90 17.72
C GLY A 106 -21.33 -2.17 17.43
N TYR A 107 -21.24 -2.59 16.16
CA TYR A 107 -20.34 -3.67 15.77
C TYR A 107 -18.89 -3.17 15.76
N GLU A 108 -18.04 -3.89 16.49
CA GLU A 108 -16.60 -3.69 16.52
C GLU A 108 -15.96 -4.85 15.74
N PHE A 109 -15.03 -4.52 14.85
CA PHE A 109 -14.20 -5.53 14.22
C PHE A 109 -13.35 -6.20 15.30
N GLU A 110 -13.38 -7.52 15.35
CA GLU A 110 -12.46 -8.29 16.16
C GLU A 110 -11.10 -8.23 15.47
N TYR A 111 -10.11 -7.65 16.14
CA TYR A 111 -8.73 -7.81 15.72
C TYR A 111 -8.36 -9.26 15.99
N ILE A 112 -8.39 -10.07 14.94
CA ILE A 112 -7.82 -11.41 15.00
C ILE A 112 -6.32 -11.17 14.91
N ASP A 113 -5.66 -11.23 16.06
CA ASP A 113 -4.22 -11.41 16.12
C ASP A 113 -3.99 -12.82 15.59
N ASP A 114 -3.98 -12.94 14.26
CA ASP A 114 -3.69 -14.17 13.58
C ASP A 114 -2.21 -14.45 13.89
N GLU A 115 -1.97 -15.10 15.02
CA GLU A 115 -0.73 -15.82 15.34
C GLU A 115 -0.65 -16.99 14.35
N TYR A 116 -0.60 -16.68 13.06
CA TYR A 116 -0.30 -17.64 12.03
C TYR A 116 1.10 -18.11 12.34
N ASN A 117 1.19 -19.35 12.80
CA ASN A 117 2.39 -20.17 12.66
C ASN A 117 2.56 -20.47 11.16
N LEU A 118 2.75 -19.41 10.36
CA LEU A 118 3.01 -19.45 8.93
C LEU A 118 4.36 -20.16 8.79
N GLN A 119 4.32 -21.41 8.33
CA GLN A 119 5.55 -22.15 8.07
C GLN A 119 6.19 -21.54 6.84
N ASN A 120 7.21 -20.71 7.03
CA ASN A 120 7.94 -20.11 5.93
C ASN A 120 8.54 -21.20 5.02
N LYS A 121 7.88 -21.44 3.88
CA LYS A 121 8.25 -22.52 2.94
C LYS A 121 9.60 -22.26 2.29
N THR A 122 9.93 -20.98 2.06
CA THR A 122 11.23 -20.55 1.53
C THR A 122 12.36 -20.85 2.53
N LEU A 123 12.15 -20.56 3.82
CA LEU A 123 13.08 -20.93 4.88
C LEU A 123 13.29 -22.45 4.96
N GLU A 124 12.22 -23.26 4.91
CA GLU A 124 12.38 -24.72 4.94
C GLU A 124 13.18 -25.27 3.74
N LYS A 125 13.10 -24.65 2.55
CA LYS A 125 13.98 -25.01 1.42
C LYS A 125 15.44 -24.71 1.73
N LEU A 126 15.73 -23.58 2.37
CA LEU A 126 17.08 -23.16 2.76
C LEU A 126 17.75 -24.12 3.75
N LYS A 127 16.99 -24.92 4.51
CA LYS A 127 17.51 -25.94 5.42
C LYS A 127 18.48 -26.94 4.78
N SER A 128 18.31 -27.21 3.49
CA SER A 128 19.19 -28.09 2.71
C SER A 128 20.36 -27.36 2.04
N VAL A 129 20.35 -26.03 2.09
CA VAL A 129 21.28 -25.12 1.38
C VAL A 129 22.32 -24.56 2.33
N VAL A 130 21.87 -24.05 3.48
CA VAL A 130 22.72 -23.39 4.46
C VAL A 130 23.14 -24.33 5.58
N SER A 131 24.20 -23.95 6.31
CA SER A 131 24.63 -24.72 7.47
C SER A 131 23.54 -24.73 8.56
N LYS A 132 23.57 -25.72 9.46
CA LYS A 132 22.64 -25.77 10.59
C LYS A 132 22.74 -24.51 11.48
N SER A 133 23.93 -23.92 11.58
CA SER A 133 24.14 -22.69 12.36
C SER A 133 23.44 -21.51 11.68
N ASP A 134 23.67 -21.35 10.39
CA ASP A 134 23.12 -20.22 9.62
C ASP A 134 21.61 -20.37 9.43
N TYR A 135 21.09 -21.59 9.31
CA TYR A 135 19.65 -21.84 9.31
C TYR A 135 18.98 -21.35 10.59
N ASN A 136 19.57 -21.66 11.76
CA ASN A 136 19.02 -21.22 13.03
C ASN A 136 19.15 -19.70 13.20
N TYR A 137 20.25 -19.12 12.70
CA TYR A 137 20.47 -17.68 12.73
C TYR A 137 19.48 -16.94 11.83
N LEU A 138 19.26 -17.40 10.59
CA LEU A 138 18.22 -16.88 9.70
C LEU A 138 16.84 -16.92 10.36
N LYS A 139 16.50 -18.04 11.00
CA LYS A 139 15.24 -18.18 11.72
C LYS A 139 15.10 -17.11 12.83
N GLU A 140 16.15 -16.88 13.60
CA GLU A 140 16.17 -15.86 14.66
C GLU A 140 16.03 -14.43 14.07
N GLN A 141 16.72 -14.11 12.98
CA GLN A 141 16.61 -12.80 12.34
C GLN A 141 15.22 -12.56 11.73
N ILE A 142 14.60 -13.58 11.16
CA ILE A 142 13.22 -13.50 10.64
C ILE A 142 12.24 -13.24 11.78
N GLU A 143 12.34 -13.99 12.89
CA GLU A 143 11.50 -13.76 14.06
C GLU A 143 11.70 -12.32 14.60
N LEU A 144 12.94 -11.83 14.70
CA LEU A 144 13.22 -10.45 15.13
C LEU A 144 12.64 -9.40 14.19
N TYR A 145 12.71 -9.61 12.88
CA TYR A 145 12.09 -8.74 11.90
C TYR A 145 10.56 -8.67 12.09
N GLU A 146 9.90 -9.82 12.21
CA GLU A 146 8.45 -9.94 12.35
C GLU A 146 7.92 -9.32 13.66
N TYR A 147 8.71 -9.31 14.74
CA TYR A 147 8.33 -8.69 16.02
C TYR A 147 8.35 -7.14 16.02
N GLY A 148 8.80 -6.49 14.94
CA GLY A 148 8.46 -5.08 14.65
C GLY A 148 9.14 -4.00 15.49
N ASP A 149 10.36 -4.22 16.00
CA ASP A 149 11.15 -3.18 16.68
C ASP A 149 12.24 -2.58 15.77
N TYR A 150 12.92 -1.51 16.23
CA TYR A 150 14.04 -0.79 15.57
C TYR A 150 15.18 -1.68 15.04
N GLU A 151 15.20 -2.97 15.39
CA GLU A 151 16.16 -4.01 14.96
C GLU A 151 15.76 -4.67 13.62
N SER A 152 14.65 -4.26 12.98
CA SER A 152 14.19 -4.83 11.71
C SER A 152 15.17 -4.59 10.55
N TYR A 153 15.75 -3.39 10.43
CA TYR A 153 16.75 -3.10 9.38
C TYR A 153 18.05 -3.88 9.59
N GLU A 154 18.53 -4.01 10.83
CA GLU A 154 19.73 -4.83 11.12
C GLU A 154 19.47 -6.31 10.82
N SER A 155 18.25 -6.78 11.09
CA SER A 155 17.83 -8.14 10.78
C SER A 155 17.80 -8.39 9.26
N LEU A 156 17.33 -7.44 8.45
CA LEU A 156 17.39 -7.53 6.98
C LEU A 156 18.82 -7.62 6.46
N GLU A 157 19.73 -6.75 6.93
CA GLU A 157 21.15 -6.79 6.56
C GLU A 157 21.81 -8.13 6.96
N ASN A 158 21.47 -8.65 8.14
CA ASN A 158 21.99 -9.93 8.62
C ASN A 158 21.48 -11.12 7.78
N ILE A 159 20.20 -11.10 7.37
CA ILE A 159 19.64 -12.12 6.46
C ILE A 159 20.36 -12.03 5.12
N GLU A 160 20.49 -10.83 4.55
CA GLU A 160 21.18 -10.61 3.28
C GLU A 160 22.60 -11.18 3.32
N TRP A 161 23.38 -10.83 4.34
CA TRP A 161 24.76 -11.28 4.50
C TRP A 161 24.88 -12.81 4.51
N VAL A 162 23.97 -13.50 5.20
CA VAL A 162 23.94 -14.96 5.17
C VAL A 162 23.65 -15.47 3.77
N LEU A 163 22.65 -14.94 3.06
CA LEU A 163 22.28 -15.43 1.74
C LEU A 163 23.39 -15.19 0.70
N GLU A 164 24.10 -14.06 0.79
CA GLU A 164 25.25 -13.72 -0.06
C GLU A 164 26.41 -14.71 0.12
N ASP A 165 26.69 -15.15 1.35
CA ASP A 165 27.76 -16.12 1.66
C ASP A 165 27.57 -17.47 0.95
N TYR A 166 26.32 -17.82 0.63
CA TYR A 166 25.96 -19.01 -0.14
C TYR A 166 25.87 -18.76 -1.66
N SER A 167 26.25 -17.56 -2.12
CA SER A 167 26.18 -17.12 -3.51
C SER A 167 24.78 -17.30 -4.12
N LEU A 168 23.75 -17.09 -3.30
CA LEU A 168 22.37 -17.09 -3.77
C LEU A 168 22.17 -15.82 -4.60
N LYS A 169 21.54 -15.96 -5.77
CA LYS A 169 21.16 -14.82 -6.60
C LYS A 169 19.80 -14.32 -6.15
N HIS A 170 19.52 -13.04 -6.40
CA HIS A 170 18.24 -12.40 -6.11
C HIS A 170 17.94 -12.42 -4.60
N THR A 171 18.94 -12.02 -3.80
CA THR A 171 18.86 -11.94 -2.34
C THR A 171 17.68 -11.10 -1.90
N ASP A 172 17.44 -9.94 -2.50
CA ASP A 172 16.33 -9.03 -2.19
C ASP A 172 14.97 -9.75 -2.22
N ILE A 173 14.75 -10.60 -3.22
CA ILE A 173 13.49 -11.36 -3.40
C ILE A 173 13.39 -12.50 -2.40
N LEU A 174 14.51 -13.18 -2.13
CA LEU A 174 14.54 -14.20 -1.10
C LEU A 174 14.29 -13.59 0.28
N ILE A 175 14.81 -12.39 0.55
CA ILE A 175 14.55 -11.64 1.78
C ILE A 175 13.06 -11.33 1.90
N SER A 176 12.44 -10.74 0.88
CA SER A 176 10.98 -10.48 0.84
C SER A 176 10.17 -11.73 1.21
N TYR A 177 10.46 -12.89 0.58
CA TYR A 177 9.77 -14.14 0.92
C TYR A 177 10.10 -14.71 2.30
N LEU A 178 11.24 -14.34 2.88
CA LEU A 178 11.63 -14.75 4.23
C LEU A 178 10.98 -13.89 5.31
N THR A 179 10.71 -12.62 5.04
CA THR A 179 10.40 -11.63 6.09
C THR A 179 8.97 -11.09 6.06
N GLU A 180 8.21 -11.25 4.96
CA GLU A 180 6.82 -10.79 4.87
C GLU A 180 5.80 -11.70 5.58
N GLY A 181 6.25 -12.57 6.50
CA GLY A 181 5.40 -13.61 7.10
C GLY A 181 4.78 -14.55 6.05
N SER A 182 5.33 -14.60 4.84
CA SER A 182 4.63 -15.18 3.70
C SER A 182 4.68 -16.72 3.66
N ASN A 183 3.57 -17.34 3.26
CA ASN A 183 3.52 -18.74 2.84
C ASN A 183 4.06 -18.92 1.41
N LEU A 184 4.61 -17.86 0.80
CA LEU A 184 5.01 -17.83 -0.60
C LEU A 184 6.17 -18.79 -0.83
N GLU A 185 5.94 -19.72 -1.74
CA GLU A 185 6.92 -20.65 -2.24
C GLU A 185 7.34 -20.23 -3.65
N LEU A 186 8.60 -19.84 -3.82
CA LEU A 186 9.14 -19.63 -5.17
C LEU A 186 9.20 -20.95 -5.95
N GLU A 187 8.40 -21.08 -7.01
CA GLU A 187 8.35 -22.25 -7.89
C GLU A 187 9.31 -22.10 -9.09
N ALA A 188 9.37 -20.91 -9.72
CA ALA A 188 10.18 -20.67 -10.90
C ALA A 188 10.59 -19.21 -11.09
N PHE A 189 11.73 -19.02 -11.77
CA PHE A 189 12.26 -17.72 -12.15
C PHE A 189 12.60 -17.72 -13.65
N PHE A 190 12.24 -16.63 -14.34
CA PHE A 190 12.58 -16.43 -15.74
C PHE A 190 13.12 -15.02 -15.98
N LYS A 191 14.17 -14.94 -16.79
CA LYS A 191 14.58 -13.68 -17.43
C LYS A 191 13.73 -13.42 -18.66
N ILE A 192 13.36 -12.15 -18.85
CA ILE A 192 12.64 -11.65 -20.00
C ILE A 192 13.67 -11.05 -20.96
N ASN A 193 13.78 -11.61 -22.17
CA ASN A 193 14.67 -11.05 -23.17
C ASN A 193 14.05 -9.86 -23.91
N LYS A 194 14.82 -9.19 -24.77
CA LYS A 194 14.37 -8.02 -25.55
C LYS A 194 13.18 -8.29 -26.50
N ASN A 195 12.93 -9.56 -26.82
CA ASN A 195 11.80 -10.01 -27.64
C ASN A 195 10.61 -10.47 -26.78
N LEU A 196 10.64 -10.23 -25.46
CA LEU A 196 9.64 -10.67 -24.49
C LEU A 196 9.47 -12.20 -24.45
N GLU A 197 10.57 -12.94 -24.67
CA GLU A 197 10.61 -14.38 -24.50
C GLU A 197 11.21 -14.73 -23.13
N LEU A 198 10.61 -15.73 -22.48
CA LEU A 198 11.07 -16.21 -21.19
C LEU A 198 12.23 -17.18 -21.33
N LYS A 199 13.28 -16.94 -20.54
CA LYS A 199 14.42 -17.85 -20.37
C LYS A 199 14.50 -18.27 -18.91
N TYR A 200 14.24 -19.56 -18.67
CA TYR A 200 14.35 -20.14 -17.34
C TYR A 200 15.78 -20.09 -16.83
N GLU A 201 15.97 -19.67 -15.58
CA GLU A 201 17.21 -19.83 -14.83
C GLU A 201 16.85 -20.41 -13.47
N ASN A 202 17.56 -21.45 -13.03
CA ASN A 202 17.32 -22.00 -11.71
C ASN A 202 18.09 -21.19 -10.66
N ILE A 203 17.44 -20.89 -9.55
CA ILE A 203 18.09 -20.55 -8.30
C ILE A 203 18.44 -21.86 -7.62
N LYS A 204 19.75 -22.13 -7.53
CA LYS A 204 20.30 -23.39 -7.03
C LYS A 204 19.68 -23.75 -5.68
N ASN A 205 19.15 -24.97 -5.58
CA ASN A 205 18.51 -25.53 -4.38
C ASN A 205 17.22 -24.83 -3.89
N ILE A 206 16.78 -23.73 -4.52
CA ILE A 206 15.50 -23.06 -4.21
C ILE A 206 14.44 -23.44 -5.24
N THR A 207 14.81 -23.40 -6.52
CA THR A 207 13.96 -23.78 -7.65
C THR A 207 14.50 -25.04 -8.34
N PRO A 208 13.67 -25.79 -9.09
CA PRO A 208 14.11 -27.03 -9.75
C PRO A 208 15.27 -26.81 -10.73
N ASP A 209 16.25 -27.72 -10.80
CA ASP A 209 17.32 -27.61 -11.83
C ASP A 209 16.77 -27.59 -13.27
N LYS A 210 15.60 -28.24 -13.47
CA LYS A 210 14.85 -28.23 -14.72
C LYS A 210 13.36 -28.27 -14.40
N LEU A 211 12.59 -27.41 -15.07
CA LEU A 211 11.14 -27.44 -15.01
C LEU A 211 10.56 -28.64 -15.76
N SER A 212 9.43 -29.15 -15.28
CA SER A 212 8.64 -30.15 -16.02
C SER A 212 8.03 -29.52 -17.28
N ASN A 213 7.71 -30.34 -18.29
CA ASN A 213 7.02 -29.85 -19.49
C ASN A 213 5.65 -29.22 -19.16
N SER A 214 4.99 -29.68 -18.10
CA SER A 214 3.71 -29.13 -17.64
C SER A 214 3.90 -27.71 -17.14
N ASN A 215 4.81 -27.48 -16.19
CA ASN A 215 5.12 -26.16 -15.64
C ASN A 215 5.58 -25.19 -16.75
N ILE A 216 6.43 -25.65 -17.67
CA ILE A 216 6.86 -24.81 -18.81
C ILE A 216 5.66 -24.38 -19.66
N THR A 217 4.70 -25.27 -19.88
CA THR A 217 3.50 -24.96 -20.68
C THR A 217 2.59 -23.98 -19.95
N GLU A 218 2.37 -24.20 -18.66
CA GLU A 218 1.57 -23.37 -17.77
C GLU A 218 2.13 -21.94 -17.69
N TYR A 219 3.37 -21.77 -17.23
CA TYR A 219 4.00 -20.45 -17.07
C TYR A 219 4.09 -19.68 -18.40
N LYS A 220 4.35 -20.37 -19.52
CA LYS A 220 4.32 -19.73 -20.85
C LYS A 220 2.92 -19.32 -21.26
N SER A 221 1.89 -20.09 -20.90
CA SER A 221 0.50 -19.71 -21.15
C SER A 221 0.15 -18.43 -20.41
N ILE A 222 0.47 -18.36 -19.12
CA ILE A 222 0.25 -17.16 -18.28
C ILE A 222 0.95 -15.94 -18.91
N TRP A 223 2.24 -16.05 -19.21
CA TRP A 223 2.99 -14.95 -19.82
C TRP A 223 2.46 -14.55 -21.20
N ASN A 224 1.99 -15.50 -22.02
CA ASN A 224 1.39 -15.17 -23.31
C ASN A 224 0.06 -14.41 -23.15
N ASN A 225 -0.73 -14.70 -22.11
CA ASN A 225 -1.92 -13.92 -21.79
C ASN A 225 -1.55 -12.49 -21.37
N ILE A 226 -0.56 -12.32 -20.50
CA ILE A 226 -0.07 -11.01 -20.07
C ILE A 226 0.43 -10.20 -21.28
N LYS A 227 1.27 -10.79 -22.14
CA LYS A 227 1.72 -10.17 -23.40
C LYS A 227 0.58 -9.84 -24.36
N TYR A 228 -0.47 -10.65 -24.37
CA TYR A 228 -1.61 -10.38 -25.22
C TYR A 228 -2.32 -9.11 -24.76
N ILE A 229 -2.56 -8.95 -23.45
CA ILE A 229 -3.29 -7.80 -22.92
C ILE A 229 -2.41 -6.54 -22.85
N LEU A 230 -1.25 -6.60 -22.22
CA LEU A 230 -0.40 -5.43 -21.96
C LEU A 230 0.38 -4.97 -23.21
N PRO A 231 0.75 -3.69 -23.30
CA PRO A 231 1.54 -3.18 -24.42
C PRO A 231 3.03 -3.58 -24.31
N ASP A 232 3.62 -4.05 -25.41
CA ASP A 232 5.05 -4.39 -25.50
C ASP A 232 5.98 -3.28 -24.99
N SER A 233 5.61 -2.01 -25.19
CA SER A 233 6.41 -0.87 -24.72
C SER A 233 6.53 -0.81 -23.21
N GLY A 234 5.48 -1.21 -22.49
CA GLY A 234 5.52 -1.34 -21.03
C GLY A 234 6.31 -2.58 -20.60
N LEU A 235 6.02 -3.72 -21.22
CA LEU A 235 6.64 -5.00 -20.86
C LEU A 235 8.16 -5.02 -21.06
N LYS A 236 8.72 -4.17 -21.93
CA LYS A 236 10.18 -4.02 -22.10
C LYS A 236 10.91 -3.43 -20.90
N SER A 237 10.19 -2.84 -19.94
CA SER A 237 10.75 -2.39 -18.68
C SER A 237 10.91 -3.53 -17.66
N PHE A 238 10.28 -4.68 -17.90
CA PHE A 238 10.41 -5.84 -17.03
C PHE A 238 11.59 -6.71 -17.48
N ASP A 239 12.50 -7.00 -16.55
CA ASP A 239 13.64 -7.88 -16.80
C ASP A 239 13.36 -9.32 -16.39
N GLU A 240 12.46 -9.50 -15.44
CA GLU A 240 12.33 -10.73 -14.68
C GLU A 240 10.86 -11.00 -14.34
N ILE A 241 10.50 -12.28 -14.38
CA ILE A 241 9.21 -12.77 -13.88
C ILE A 241 9.44 -13.95 -12.94
N TYR A 242 8.77 -13.89 -11.80
CA TYR A 242 8.77 -14.91 -10.76
C TYR A 242 7.40 -15.57 -10.71
N PHE A 243 7.40 -16.87 -10.48
CA PHE A 243 6.20 -17.64 -10.18
C PHE A 243 6.35 -18.18 -8.76
N SER A 244 5.58 -17.63 -7.85
CA SER A 244 5.58 -17.95 -6.42
C SER A 244 4.17 -18.31 -6.00
N THR A 245 3.97 -19.19 -5.02
CA THR A 245 2.60 -19.52 -4.57
C THR A 245 2.47 -19.67 -3.08
N ASP A 246 1.43 -19.09 -2.50
CA ASP A 246 1.08 -19.32 -1.10
C ASP A 246 0.04 -20.43 -0.93
N GLY A 247 -0.71 -20.76 -1.98
CA GLY A 247 -1.77 -21.73 -1.93
C GLY A 247 -2.83 -21.48 -3.00
N LYS A 248 -4.09 -21.38 -2.58
CA LYS A 248 -5.17 -20.86 -3.42
C LYS A 248 -5.71 -19.64 -2.69
N ASP A 249 -6.11 -18.63 -3.45
CA ASP A 249 -6.52 -17.32 -2.96
C ASP A 249 -5.35 -16.56 -2.29
N ASN A 250 -5.59 -15.34 -1.79
CA ASN A 250 -4.60 -14.38 -1.29
C ASN A 250 -3.89 -13.58 -2.40
N GLU A 251 -2.56 -13.58 -2.46
CA GLU A 251 -1.78 -12.70 -3.33
C GLU A 251 -1.61 -13.31 -4.73
N LEU A 252 -2.31 -12.72 -5.71
CA LEU A 252 -2.25 -13.21 -7.09
C LEU A 252 -1.01 -12.72 -7.84
N ALA A 253 -0.56 -11.49 -7.59
CA ALA A 253 0.57 -10.88 -8.28
C ALA A 253 1.06 -9.65 -7.53
N TYR A 254 2.31 -9.27 -7.77
CA TYR A 254 2.85 -7.97 -7.38
C TYR A 254 3.95 -7.54 -8.36
N VAL A 255 4.30 -6.25 -8.37
CA VAL A 255 5.45 -5.70 -9.09
C VAL A 255 6.40 -4.95 -8.18
N MET A 256 7.69 -4.97 -8.51
CA MET A 256 8.69 -4.19 -7.79
C MET A 256 9.81 -3.69 -8.70
N PRO A 257 10.52 -2.61 -8.33
CA PRO A 257 11.73 -2.19 -9.00
C PRO A 257 12.81 -3.28 -8.99
N ASN A 258 13.56 -3.38 -10.08
CA ASN A 258 14.73 -4.26 -10.21
C ASN A 258 16.06 -3.48 -10.22
N ASN A 259 16.00 -2.17 -9.95
CA ASN A 259 17.17 -1.33 -9.86
C ASN A 259 16.86 -0.04 -9.09
N GLU A 260 17.92 0.59 -8.57
CA GLU A 260 17.83 1.75 -7.68
C GLU A 260 17.07 2.96 -8.25
N ASP A 261 16.98 3.11 -9.57
CA ASP A 261 16.28 4.26 -10.18
C ASP A 261 14.83 3.96 -10.60
N GLY A 262 14.37 2.70 -10.47
CA GLY A 262 13.03 2.27 -10.85
C GLY A 262 12.76 2.30 -12.36
N SER A 263 13.78 2.23 -13.20
CA SER A 263 13.62 2.11 -14.66
C SER A 263 13.44 0.66 -15.13
N ARG A 264 13.80 -0.31 -14.30
CA ARG A 264 13.66 -1.75 -14.54
C ARG A 264 12.78 -2.37 -13.46
N TRP A 265 12.00 -3.38 -13.82
CA TRP A 265 10.97 -3.94 -12.95
C TRP A 265 10.95 -5.47 -12.99
N ILE A 266 10.41 -6.03 -11.92
CA ILE A 266 10.09 -7.44 -11.72
C ILE A 266 8.57 -7.58 -11.65
N LEU A 267 8.06 -8.68 -12.21
CA LEU A 267 6.67 -9.12 -12.02
C LEU A 267 6.66 -10.45 -11.27
N ASN A 268 5.86 -10.59 -10.24
CA ASN A 268 5.53 -11.88 -9.63
C ASN A 268 4.09 -12.27 -9.97
N ILE A 269 3.83 -13.57 -10.11
CA ILE A 269 2.50 -14.14 -10.33
C ILE A 269 2.35 -15.43 -9.52
N ASP A 270 1.22 -15.62 -8.84
CA ASP A 270 0.79 -16.91 -8.32
C ASP A 270 0.12 -17.75 -9.42
N PRO A 271 0.79 -18.81 -9.93
CA PRO A 271 0.20 -19.65 -10.96
C PRO A 271 -1.05 -20.42 -10.51
N LYS A 272 -1.29 -20.60 -9.20
CA LYS A 272 -2.47 -21.33 -8.67
C LYS A 272 -3.74 -20.50 -8.70
N ASP A 273 -3.60 -19.19 -8.65
CA ASP A 273 -4.73 -18.25 -8.67
C ASP A 273 -5.03 -17.69 -10.06
N VAL A 274 -4.18 -18.06 -11.03
CA VAL A 274 -4.33 -17.70 -12.43
C VAL A 274 -5.30 -18.65 -13.14
N LEU A 275 -6.24 -18.06 -13.87
CA LEU A 275 -7.05 -18.67 -14.94
C LEU A 275 -7.70 -20.03 -14.63
N ASN A 276 -8.89 -19.94 -14.04
CA ASN A 276 -10.03 -20.83 -14.33
C ASN A 276 -11.21 -19.96 -14.85
N GLU A 277 -12.33 -20.56 -15.29
CA GLU A 277 -13.48 -19.79 -15.80
C GLU A 277 -14.07 -18.81 -14.78
N GLU A 278 -13.92 -19.10 -13.48
CA GLU A 278 -14.43 -18.28 -12.37
C GLU A 278 -13.52 -17.08 -12.08
N ASN A 279 -12.21 -17.21 -12.27
CA ASN A 279 -11.20 -16.21 -11.90
C ASN A 279 -10.66 -15.37 -13.07
N LYS A 280 -11.20 -15.53 -14.29
CA LYS A 280 -10.66 -14.85 -15.49
C LYS A 280 -10.69 -13.32 -15.37
N ASN A 281 -11.77 -12.75 -14.84
CA ASN A 281 -11.90 -11.30 -14.67
C ASN A 281 -10.94 -10.80 -13.59
N TYR A 282 -10.87 -11.51 -12.46
CA TYR A 282 -9.97 -11.20 -11.35
C TYR A 282 -8.51 -11.17 -11.81
N PHE A 283 -8.07 -12.19 -12.58
CA PHE A 283 -6.72 -12.20 -13.14
C PHE A 283 -6.40 -10.96 -13.98
N TYR A 284 -7.29 -10.52 -14.88
CA TYR A 284 -7.00 -9.34 -15.70
C TYR A 284 -7.07 -8.04 -14.91
N GLU A 285 -7.95 -7.96 -13.93
CA GLU A 285 -8.03 -6.83 -12.99
C GLU A 285 -6.71 -6.67 -12.25
N THR A 286 -6.19 -7.74 -11.64
CA THR A 286 -4.89 -7.74 -10.96
C THR A 286 -3.75 -7.38 -11.91
N ILE A 287 -3.67 -7.97 -13.12
CA ILE A 287 -2.60 -7.62 -14.07
C ILE A 287 -2.67 -6.14 -14.50
N ILE A 288 -3.87 -5.55 -14.61
CA ILE A 288 -4.02 -4.13 -14.91
C ILE A 288 -3.57 -3.28 -13.72
N HIS A 289 -3.96 -3.67 -12.50
CA HIS A 289 -3.53 -3.05 -11.25
C HIS A 289 -2.00 -3.02 -11.16
N GLU A 290 -1.35 -4.18 -11.27
CA GLU A 290 0.12 -4.31 -11.21
C GLU A 290 0.83 -3.53 -12.30
N TYR A 291 0.27 -3.54 -13.51
CA TYR A 291 0.82 -2.76 -14.60
C TYR A 291 0.72 -1.25 -14.31
N PHE A 292 -0.30 -0.82 -13.58
CA PHE A 292 -0.45 0.58 -13.23
C PHE A 292 0.46 1.00 -12.08
N HIS A 293 0.76 0.13 -11.12
CA HIS A 293 1.86 0.33 -10.16
C HIS A 293 3.17 0.67 -10.89
N TYR A 294 3.56 -0.15 -11.87
CA TYR A 294 4.69 0.19 -12.73
C TYR A 294 4.52 1.56 -13.40
N MET A 295 3.34 1.87 -13.96
CA MET A 295 3.13 3.14 -14.66
C MET A 295 3.14 4.37 -13.76
N SER A 296 2.70 4.25 -12.51
CA SER A 296 2.59 5.32 -11.51
C SER A 296 3.85 5.47 -10.64
N LEU A 297 4.70 4.44 -10.57
CA LEU A 297 5.90 4.40 -9.71
C LEU A 297 7.23 4.22 -10.46
N ASN A 298 7.26 4.07 -11.79
CA ASN A 298 8.54 4.00 -12.51
C ASN A 298 9.37 5.30 -12.41
N SER A 299 10.63 5.21 -12.86
CA SER A 299 11.62 6.30 -12.91
C SER A 299 11.16 7.62 -13.57
N ASN A 300 10.05 7.67 -14.33
CA ASN A 300 9.49 8.92 -14.85
C ASN A 300 8.52 9.59 -13.87
N GLN A 301 7.97 8.86 -12.92
CA GLN A 301 6.96 9.33 -11.97
C GLN A 301 7.54 9.63 -10.59
N VAL A 302 8.49 8.85 -10.12
CA VAL A 302 9.06 9.00 -8.77
C VAL A 302 10.58 9.01 -8.80
N THR A 303 11.17 9.31 -7.64
CA THR A 303 12.58 9.12 -7.31
C THR A 303 12.64 8.17 -6.13
N TYR A 304 13.41 7.10 -6.24
CA TYR A 304 13.68 6.20 -5.12
C TYR A 304 14.74 6.83 -4.22
N THR A 305 14.33 7.27 -3.04
CA THR A 305 15.15 8.05 -2.11
C THR A 305 14.53 8.09 -0.72
N TYR A 306 15.39 8.26 0.29
CA TYR A 306 14.99 8.59 1.66
C TYR A 306 15.06 10.11 1.94
N ASP A 307 15.43 10.93 0.95
CA ASP A 307 15.37 12.39 1.02
C ASP A 307 14.01 12.88 0.49
N TYR A 308 13.00 12.82 1.36
CA TYR A 308 11.61 13.06 0.99
C TYR A 308 11.30 14.55 0.78
N ASP A 309 10.69 14.89 -0.37
CA ASP A 309 10.01 16.17 -0.58
C ASP A 309 8.53 16.07 -0.13
N THR A 310 8.25 16.39 1.13
CA THR A 310 6.91 16.33 1.73
C THR A 310 5.89 17.31 1.12
N SER A 311 6.30 18.16 0.18
CA SER A 311 5.36 18.94 -0.64
C SER A 311 4.71 18.13 -1.77
N ASN A 312 5.21 16.91 -2.01
CA ASN A 312 4.66 15.92 -2.93
C ASN A 312 4.29 14.64 -2.18
N TYR A 313 3.66 13.70 -2.89
CA TYR A 313 3.45 12.35 -2.37
C TYR A 313 4.79 11.67 -2.06
N CYS A 314 4.88 11.06 -0.89
CA CYS A 314 6.00 10.24 -0.46
C CYS A 314 5.46 9.00 0.26
N GLU A 315 6.17 7.90 0.10
CA GLU A 315 6.03 6.66 0.85
C GLU A 315 7.44 6.14 1.17
N GLU A 316 7.57 5.05 1.92
CA GLU A 316 8.90 4.57 2.31
C GLU A 316 9.79 4.31 1.08
N GLY A 317 10.98 4.94 1.07
CA GLY A 317 11.95 4.82 -0.01
C GLY A 317 11.57 5.55 -1.31
N ILE A 318 10.46 6.28 -1.37
CA ILE A 318 9.94 6.89 -2.61
C ILE A 318 9.50 8.34 -2.38
N SER A 319 9.93 9.24 -3.27
CA SER A 319 9.40 10.59 -3.38
C SER A 319 8.90 10.87 -4.80
N SER A 320 7.63 11.23 -4.92
CA SER A 320 7.01 11.47 -6.22
C SER A 320 7.50 12.76 -6.87
N LYS A 321 7.55 12.76 -8.19
CA LYS A 321 7.80 13.97 -8.97
C LYS A 321 6.55 14.83 -8.98
N LYS A 322 6.75 16.14 -9.02
CA LYS A 322 5.67 17.14 -8.93
C LYS A 322 4.49 16.92 -9.90
N ASN A 323 4.75 16.52 -11.14
CA ASN A 323 3.71 16.34 -12.17
C ASN A 323 3.47 14.85 -12.49
N SER A 324 3.76 13.96 -11.54
CA SER A 324 3.48 12.54 -11.69
C SER A 324 1.99 12.25 -11.47
N TYR A 325 1.52 11.14 -12.05
CA TYR A 325 0.14 10.68 -11.88
C TYR A 325 -0.18 10.47 -10.39
N ILE A 326 0.71 9.80 -9.66
CA ILE A 326 0.54 9.53 -8.23
C ILE A 326 0.48 10.81 -7.41
N ASN A 327 1.35 11.80 -7.67
CA ASN A 327 1.33 13.06 -6.92
C ASN A 327 0.05 13.85 -7.19
N GLU A 328 -0.39 13.95 -8.44
CA GLU A 328 -1.62 14.65 -8.79
C GLU A 328 -2.86 13.96 -8.20
N PHE A 329 -2.86 12.62 -8.16
CA PHE A 329 -3.93 11.83 -7.56
C PHE A 329 -3.96 12.01 -6.04
N TYR A 330 -2.82 11.85 -5.37
CA TYR A 330 -2.65 12.09 -3.94
C TYR A 330 -3.14 13.49 -3.54
N LYS A 331 -2.68 14.54 -4.24
CA LYS A 331 -3.10 15.93 -3.99
C LYS A 331 -4.58 16.19 -4.22
N SER A 332 -5.22 15.40 -5.06
CA SER A 332 -6.65 15.57 -5.37
C SER A 332 -7.55 14.88 -4.36
N PHE A 333 -7.10 13.77 -3.75
CA PHE A 333 -8.01 12.85 -3.06
C PHE A 333 -7.57 12.40 -1.67
N TRP A 334 -6.31 12.65 -1.27
CA TRP A 334 -5.74 12.06 -0.06
C TRP A 334 -5.26 13.07 0.98
N THR A 335 -4.84 14.27 0.59
CA THR A 335 -4.19 15.23 1.53
C THR A 335 -5.03 15.54 2.77
N ASP A 336 -6.35 15.53 2.64
CA ASP A 336 -7.25 15.84 3.74
C ASP A 336 -7.51 14.63 4.67
N ILE A 337 -7.22 13.40 4.24
CA ILE A 337 -7.57 12.15 4.95
C ILE A 337 -6.36 11.26 5.27
N ILE A 338 -5.18 11.53 4.69
CA ILE A 338 -4.00 10.67 4.81
C ILE A 338 -3.54 10.51 6.26
N ASP A 339 -3.63 11.56 7.07
CA ASP A 339 -3.21 11.45 8.45
C ASP A 339 -4.14 10.57 9.30
N ASP A 340 -5.44 10.55 8.98
CA ASP A 340 -6.39 9.65 9.64
C ASP A 340 -6.07 8.20 9.26
N ARG A 341 -5.77 7.97 7.97
CA ARG A 341 -5.32 6.66 7.48
C ARG A 341 -4.00 6.21 8.12
N ASN A 342 -3.02 7.09 8.25
CA ASN A 342 -1.70 6.76 8.80
C ASN A 342 -1.66 6.73 10.33
N SER A 343 -2.72 7.19 11.01
CA SER A 343 -2.81 7.11 12.47
C SER A 343 -3.02 5.67 12.96
N ASN A 344 -3.57 4.80 12.12
CA ASN A 344 -3.71 3.38 12.37
C ASN A 344 -3.81 2.65 11.02
N ASN A 345 -2.78 1.87 10.68
CA ASN A 345 -2.69 1.24 9.37
C ASN A 345 -3.60 0.02 9.18
N ASP A 346 -4.09 -0.56 10.28
CA ASP A 346 -5.00 -1.71 10.28
C ASP A 346 -6.46 -1.27 10.43
N ASN A 347 -6.76 0.01 10.18
CA ASN A 347 -8.03 0.61 10.52
C ASN A 347 -9.13 0.30 9.51
N LEU A 348 -9.77 -0.87 9.66
CA LEU A 348 -10.99 -1.24 8.91
C LEU A 348 -12.12 -0.21 9.04
N TYR A 349 -12.14 0.59 10.13
CA TYR A 349 -13.13 1.66 10.30
C TYR A 349 -12.88 2.86 9.37
N PHE A 350 -11.65 3.09 8.91
CA PHE A 350 -11.34 4.12 7.93
C PHE A 350 -12.13 3.87 6.65
N TYR A 351 -12.02 2.67 6.08
CA TYR A 351 -12.79 2.30 4.89
C TYR A 351 -14.29 2.50 5.09
N GLU A 352 -14.86 2.05 6.21
CA GLU A 352 -16.29 2.18 6.47
C GLU A 352 -16.76 3.65 6.52
N ARG A 353 -15.93 4.58 7.02
CA ARG A 353 -16.24 6.03 6.94
C ARG A 353 -16.12 6.60 5.53
N HIS A 354 -15.18 6.08 4.74
CA HIS A 354 -14.83 6.62 3.42
C HIS A 354 -15.28 5.71 2.27
N LYS A 355 -16.23 4.81 2.48
CA LYS A 355 -16.68 3.80 1.51
C LYS A 355 -17.14 4.34 0.16
N ASN A 356 -17.61 5.60 0.13
CA ASN A 356 -17.99 6.28 -1.12
C ASN A 356 -16.82 6.96 -1.84
N SER A 357 -15.63 6.93 -1.26
CA SER A 357 -14.41 7.53 -1.77
C SER A 357 -13.47 6.51 -2.42
N PHE A 358 -13.65 5.22 -2.16
CA PHE A 358 -12.81 4.15 -2.69
C PHE A 358 -13.61 3.22 -3.60
N VAL A 359 -12.93 2.59 -4.56
CA VAL A 359 -13.56 1.63 -5.48
C VAL A 359 -13.91 0.33 -4.75
N ASP A 360 -13.06 -0.06 -3.81
CA ASP A 360 -13.23 -1.17 -2.88
C ASP A 360 -12.48 -0.88 -1.55
N GLU A 361 -12.34 -1.90 -0.71
CA GLU A 361 -11.63 -1.80 0.57
C GLU A 361 -10.11 -1.72 0.39
N TYR A 362 -9.56 -2.49 -0.56
CA TYR A 362 -8.12 -2.56 -0.81
C TYR A 362 -7.55 -1.21 -1.27
N ALA A 363 -8.30 -0.47 -2.10
CA ALA A 363 -7.97 0.89 -2.50
C ALA A 363 -7.89 1.89 -1.33
N SER A 364 -8.34 1.54 -0.12
CA SER A 364 -8.22 2.40 1.06
C SER A 364 -6.93 2.17 1.86
N THR A 365 -6.07 1.24 1.42
CA THR A 365 -4.79 0.92 2.07
C THR A 365 -3.85 2.12 2.03
N ASP A 366 -3.57 2.66 0.86
CA ASP A 366 -2.72 3.84 0.70
C ASP A 366 -2.93 4.47 -0.69
N PRO A 367 -2.34 5.65 -0.97
CA PRO A 367 -2.52 6.32 -2.25
C PRO A 367 -1.95 5.54 -3.46
N SER A 368 -0.93 4.70 -3.28
CA SER A 368 -0.35 3.89 -4.35
C SER A 368 -1.29 2.76 -4.75
N GLU A 369 -1.91 2.09 -3.77
CA GLU A 369 -2.92 1.06 -4.01
C GLU A 369 -4.20 1.66 -4.61
N ASP A 370 -4.66 2.79 -4.08
CA ASP A 370 -5.87 3.46 -4.57
C ASP A 370 -5.78 3.85 -6.05
N ILE A 371 -4.64 4.39 -6.49
CA ILE A 371 -4.50 4.80 -7.89
C ILE A 371 -4.41 3.59 -8.82
N ALA A 372 -3.77 2.49 -8.40
CA ALA A 372 -3.67 1.26 -9.16
C ALA A 372 -5.03 0.55 -9.26
N GLU A 373 -5.74 0.39 -8.14
CA GLU A 373 -7.10 -0.14 -8.07
C GLU A 373 -8.07 0.71 -8.89
N THR A 374 -8.10 2.03 -8.67
CA THR A 374 -8.99 2.91 -9.44
C THR A 374 -8.69 2.83 -10.95
N PHE A 375 -7.43 2.59 -11.35
CA PHE A 375 -7.10 2.41 -12.75
C PHE A 375 -7.67 1.10 -13.33
N SER A 376 -7.67 0.00 -12.57
CA SER A 376 -8.30 -1.26 -12.98
C SER A 376 -9.78 -1.04 -13.29
N TYR A 377 -10.51 -0.36 -12.40
CA TYR A 377 -11.91 0.04 -12.59
C TYR A 377 -12.10 0.98 -13.79
N PHE A 378 -11.20 1.96 -13.98
CA PHE A 378 -11.22 2.81 -15.17
C PHE A 378 -11.09 2.00 -16.46
N VAL A 379 -10.24 0.97 -16.48
CA VAL A 379 -10.03 0.11 -17.65
C VAL A 379 -11.17 -0.88 -17.86
N LEU A 380 -11.84 -1.38 -16.82
CA LEU A 380 -12.86 -2.42 -16.93
C LEU A 380 -14.30 -1.87 -16.99
N GLU A 381 -14.60 -0.76 -16.33
CA GLU A 381 -15.98 -0.24 -16.18
C GLU A 381 -16.35 0.92 -17.11
N ASP A 382 -17.64 1.11 -17.37
CA ASP A 382 -18.11 2.28 -18.11
C ASP A 382 -17.83 3.59 -17.35
N LYS A 383 -17.70 4.69 -18.10
CA LYS A 383 -17.43 6.00 -17.50
C LYS A 383 -18.53 6.36 -16.49
N PRO A 384 -18.20 6.58 -15.20
CA PRO A 384 -19.22 6.86 -14.21
C PRO A 384 -19.80 8.26 -14.38
N THR A 385 -21.11 8.38 -14.15
CA THR A 385 -21.87 9.64 -14.19
C THR A 385 -22.21 10.19 -12.81
N GLY A 386 -21.92 9.43 -11.75
CA GLY A 386 -22.20 9.84 -10.37
C GLY A 386 -21.26 10.94 -9.87
N LYS A 387 -21.55 11.45 -8.67
CA LYS A 387 -20.82 12.56 -8.02
C LYS A 387 -20.08 12.11 -6.76
N SER A 388 -19.89 10.80 -6.58
CA SER A 388 -19.10 10.31 -5.45
C SER A 388 -17.61 10.55 -5.71
N VAL A 389 -16.80 10.59 -4.66
CA VAL A 389 -15.34 10.77 -4.78
C VAL A 389 -14.73 9.62 -5.59
N LYS A 390 -15.21 8.37 -5.43
CA LYS A 390 -14.77 7.25 -6.29
C LYS A 390 -15.05 7.50 -7.78
N ASP A 391 -16.20 8.09 -8.12
CA ASP A 391 -16.51 8.43 -9.52
C ASP A 391 -15.57 9.52 -10.06
N GLU A 392 -15.15 10.45 -9.20
CA GLU A 392 -14.19 11.49 -9.54
C GLU A 392 -12.78 10.93 -9.74
N LYS A 393 -12.37 9.98 -8.90
CA LYS A 393 -11.12 9.20 -9.05
C LYS A 393 -11.11 8.44 -10.37
N ILE A 394 -12.16 7.69 -10.72
CA ILE A 394 -12.22 7.02 -12.04
C ILE A 394 -12.19 8.07 -13.19
N ARG A 395 -12.81 9.23 -13.00
CA ARG A 395 -12.78 10.31 -14.00
C ARG A 395 -11.42 11.01 -14.11
N PHE A 396 -10.55 10.91 -13.09
CA PHE A 396 -9.22 11.49 -13.07
C PHE A 396 -8.42 11.09 -14.32
N PHE A 397 -8.45 9.80 -14.68
CA PHE A 397 -7.67 9.27 -15.80
C PHE A 397 -8.11 9.83 -17.17
N TYR A 398 -9.35 10.31 -17.32
CA TYR A 398 -9.81 10.93 -18.57
C TYR A 398 -9.12 12.27 -18.88
N LYS A 399 -8.38 12.86 -17.93
CA LYS A 399 -7.54 14.04 -18.15
C LYS A 399 -6.32 13.71 -19.05
N TYR A 400 -5.91 12.44 -19.09
CA TYR A 400 -4.71 11.97 -19.77
C TYR A 400 -5.08 11.19 -21.03
N LYS A 401 -4.79 11.75 -22.21
CA LYS A 401 -5.20 11.17 -23.50
C LYS A 401 -4.55 9.81 -23.74
N GLU A 402 -3.31 9.65 -23.29
CA GLU A 402 -2.54 8.41 -23.37
C GLU A 402 -3.16 7.30 -22.51
N LEU A 403 -3.69 7.61 -21.32
CA LEU A 403 -4.36 6.62 -20.46
C LEU A 403 -5.73 6.24 -21.02
N VAL A 404 -6.47 7.17 -21.62
CA VAL A 404 -7.73 6.85 -22.33
C VAL A 404 -7.46 5.91 -23.51
N LYS A 405 -6.41 6.18 -24.30
CA LYS A 405 -6.01 5.29 -25.40
C LYS A 405 -5.63 3.90 -24.88
N LEU A 406 -4.83 3.84 -23.82
CA LEU A 406 -4.43 2.57 -23.18
C LEU A 406 -5.65 1.78 -22.70
N ARG A 407 -6.58 2.43 -22.00
CA ARG A 407 -7.86 1.82 -21.58
C ARG A 407 -8.59 1.18 -22.74
N ASP A 408 -8.76 1.90 -23.85
CA ASP A 408 -9.51 1.38 -25.00
C ASP A 408 -8.78 0.19 -25.63
N GLU A 409 -7.45 0.21 -25.69
CA GLU A 409 -6.63 -0.93 -26.17
C GLU A 409 -6.76 -2.15 -25.25
N LEU A 410 -6.59 -1.98 -23.93
CA LEU A 410 -6.69 -3.05 -22.94
C LEU A 410 -8.10 -3.67 -22.93
N ARG A 411 -9.13 -2.84 -22.84
CA ARG A 411 -10.53 -3.29 -22.80
C ARG A 411 -10.92 -4.06 -24.06
N ASN A 412 -10.52 -3.59 -25.24
CA ASN A 412 -10.82 -4.27 -26.49
C ASN A 412 -10.16 -5.66 -26.57
N LYS A 413 -8.92 -5.78 -26.09
CA LYS A 413 -8.22 -7.08 -26.00
C LYS A 413 -8.92 -8.02 -25.02
N ILE A 414 -9.24 -7.56 -23.82
CA ILE A 414 -9.92 -8.37 -22.80
C ILE A 414 -11.29 -8.85 -23.30
N ASN A 415 -12.10 -7.97 -23.90
CA ASN A 415 -13.41 -8.32 -24.45
C ASN A 415 -13.36 -9.29 -25.66
N SER A 416 -12.18 -9.50 -26.24
CA SER A 416 -11.98 -10.44 -27.36
C SER A 416 -11.60 -11.85 -26.92
N LEU A 417 -11.29 -12.04 -25.62
CA LEU A 417 -10.90 -13.31 -25.01
C LEU A 417 -12.11 -14.03 -24.44
#